data_AF-A0A0C2F8Y3-F1
#
_entry.id   AF-A0A0C2F8Y3-F1
#
_cell.length_a   1.000
_cell.length_b   1.000
_cell.length_c   1.000
_cell.angle_alpha   90.00
_cell.angle_beta   90.00
_cell.angle_gamma   90.00
#
_symmetry.space_group_name_H-M   'P 1'
#
loop_
_entity.id
_entity.type
_entity.pdbx_description
1 polymer ?
#
loop_
_entity_poly.entity_id
_entity_poly.type
_entity_poly.pdbx_seq_one_letter_code
_entity_poly.pdbx_strand_id
1 'polypeptide(L)'
;MIVKIIMAYPFHVLHTVLMYKFNETILEEAERRVADRAAKMRLHEIIEDMTTAHIAYMQFVAAKVADTRFFKKQQVPGSSAVQYEMLDKLSIVRLTDVLQRVPLPVVDQKLCMPGDYSGDELVKWGPMERTCIQADGLSAPKVLRTKGSDGKLYKLIWKNEDVRQDCLVEQLFSIVNSILNGDEDASFLRTYK
;
A
#
# COMPACT_ATOMS: atom_id res chain seq x y z
N MET A 1 -4.62 21.34 9.52
CA MET A 1 -3.57 20.43 10.03
C MET A 1 -3.21 19.38 8.98
N ILE A 2 -4.14 18.50 8.58
CA ILE A 2 -3.92 17.46 7.55
C ILE A 2 -3.28 18.00 6.26
N VAL A 3 -3.81 19.10 5.71
CA VAL A 3 -3.27 19.74 4.50
C VAL A 3 -1.77 20.01 4.58
N LYS A 4 -1.27 20.52 5.71
CA LYS A 4 0.17 20.79 5.89
C LYS A 4 1.01 19.50 5.88
N ILE A 5 0.46 18.41 6.41
CA ILE A 5 1.16 17.13 6.48
C ILE A 5 1.14 16.44 5.11
N ILE A 6 0.06 16.56 4.32
CA ILE A 6 0.02 16.11 2.92
C ILE A 6 1.08 16.84 2.10
N MET A 7 1.19 18.17 2.24
CA MET A 7 2.23 18.95 1.57
C MET A 7 3.64 18.55 2.03
N ALA A 8 3.84 18.19 3.29
CA ALA A 8 5.16 17.87 3.81
C ALA A 8 5.59 16.43 3.49
N TYR A 9 4.67 15.46 3.57
CA TYR A 9 4.97 14.03 3.49
C TYR A 9 3.87 13.27 2.71
N PRO A 10 3.66 13.56 1.42
CA PRO A 10 2.52 13.02 0.67
C PRO A 10 2.52 11.49 0.64
N PHE A 11 3.68 10.87 0.41
CA PHE A 11 3.82 9.41 0.33
C PHE A 11 3.48 8.67 1.64
N HIS A 12 3.74 9.28 2.80
CA HIS A 12 3.49 8.68 4.10
C HIS A 12 2.05 8.88 4.58
N VAL A 13 1.40 9.95 4.12
CA VAL A 13 0.10 10.40 4.64
C VAL A 13 -1.06 9.97 3.75
N LEU A 14 -0.87 9.99 2.43
CA LEU A 14 -1.96 9.77 1.49
C LEU A 14 -2.57 8.37 1.62
N HIS A 15 -1.77 7.32 1.88
CA HIS A 15 -2.34 5.98 2.13
C HIS A 15 -3.37 5.97 3.26
N THR A 16 -3.10 6.69 4.37
CA THR A 16 -4.04 6.81 5.49
C THR A 16 -5.24 7.69 5.14
N VAL A 17 -5.02 8.82 4.48
CA VAL A 17 -6.10 9.73 4.07
C VAL A 17 -7.09 9.01 3.16
N LEU A 18 -6.58 8.32 2.13
CA LEU A 18 -7.38 7.56 1.17
C LEU A 18 -8.16 6.43 1.84
N MET A 19 -7.58 5.75 2.84
CA MET A 19 -8.24 4.68 3.58
C MET A 19 -9.43 5.17 4.43
N TYR A 20 -9.30 6.32 5.12
CA TYR A 20 -10.35 6.78 6.04
C TYR A 20 -11.45 7.56 5.35
N LYS A 21 -11.11 8.51 4.46
CA LYS A 21 -12.06 9.31 3.68
C LYS A 21 -11.37 9.86 2.44
N PHE A 22 -11.77 9.37 1.27
CA PHE A 22 -11.49 10.06 0.02
C PHE A 22 -12.22 11.42 0.03
N ASN A 23 -11.48 12.50 0.24
CA ASN A 23 -12.01 13.85 0.23
C ASN A 23 -11.18 14.72 -0.72
N GLU A 24 -11.66 14.82 -1.95
CA GLU A 24 -11.03 15.57 -3.04
C GLU A 24 -10.74 17.01 -2.62
N THR A 25 -11.64 17.65 -1.86
CA THR A 25 -11.47 19.04 -1.41
C THR A 25 -10.21 19.23 -0.55
N ILE A 26 -9.83 18.25 0.27
CA ILE A 26 -8.61 18.35 1.10
C ILE A 26 -7.35 18.22 0.22
N LEU A 27 -7.41 17.40 -0.82
CA LEU A 27 -6.30 17.15 -1.74
C LEU A 27 -6.07 18.38 -2.64
N GLU A 28 -7.15 18.93 -3.22
CA GLU A 28 -7.12 20.17 -4.00
C GLU A 28 -6.58 21.36 -3.20
N GLU A 29 -7.00 21.48 -1.93
CA GLU A 29 -6.51 22.54 -1.04
C GLU A 29 -5.02 22.38 -0.71
N ALA A 30 -4.51 21.14 -0.63
CA ALA A 30 -3.08 20.90 -0.44
C ALA A 30 -2.26 21.35 -1.66
N GLU A 31 -2.69 21.00 -2.86
CA GLU A 31 -2.04 21.47 -4.10
C GLU A 31 -2.08 22.98 -4.24
N ARG A 32 -3.20 23.61 -3.91
CA ARG A 32 -3.36 25.08 -4.01
C ARG A 32 -2.39 25.84 -3.10
N ARG A 33 -2.03 25.26 -1.95
CA ARG A 33 -1.14 25.89 -0.96
C ARG A 33 0.35 25.75 -1.28
N VAL A 34 0.73 24.90 -2.23
CA VAL A 34 2.11 24.82 -2.71
C VAL A 34 2.37 25.98 -3.66
N ALA A 35 3.26 26.90 -3.25
CA ALA A 35 3.57 28.11 -4.02
C ALA A 35 4.48 27.82 -5.23
N ASP A 36 5.45 26.93 -5.07
CA ASP A 36 6.35 26.55 -6.17
C ASP A 36 5.61 25.70 -7.22
N ARG A 37 5.75 26.07 -8.49
CA ARG A 37 4.99 25.45 -9.59
C ARG A 37 5.43 24.02 -9.87
N ALA A 38 6.74 23.74 -9.79
CA ALA A 38 7.28 22.41 -10.07
C ALA A 38 6.89 21.44 -8.95
N ALA A 39 7.04 21.88 -7.69
CA ALA A 39 6.63 21.15 -6.51
C ALA A 39 5.12 20.89 -6.51
N LYS A 40 4.30 21.87 -6.91
CA LYS A 40 2.85 21.69 -7.06
C LYS A 40 2.49 20.64 -8.12
N MET A 41 3.12 20.70 -9.29
CA MET A 41 2.92 19.72 -10.35
C MET A 41 3.31 18.32 -9.88
N ARG A 42 4.46 18.20 -9.19
CA ARG A 42 4.91 16.92 -8.66
C ARG A 42 3.97 16.37 -7.58
N LEU A 43 3.47 17.22 -6.68
CA LEU A 43 2.49 16.82 -5.69
C LEU A 43 1.19 16.31 -6.33
N HIS A 44 0.75 16.97 -7.41
CA HIS A 44 -0.42 16.53 -8.17
C HIS A 44 -0.24 15.13 -8.75
N GLU A 45 0.90 14.87 -9.40
CA GLU A 45 1.23 13.53 -9.92
C GLU A 45 1.24 12.47 -8.80
N ILE A 46 1.79 12.80 -7.63
CA ILE A 46 1.81 11.89 -6.49
C ILE A 46 0.39 11.57 -6.01
N ILE A 47 -0.47 12.59 -5.90
CA ILE A 47 -1.87 12.41 -5.49
C ILE A 47 -2.62 11.54 -6.50
N GLU A 48 -2.43 11.77 -7.80
CA GLU A 48 -3.05 11.00 -8.87
C GLU A 48 -2.59 9.53 -8.85
N ASP A 49 -1.28 9.30 -8.78
CA ASP A 49 -0.69 7.96 -8.76
C ASP A 49 -1.14 7.18 -7.52
N MET A 50 -1.09 7.79 -6.32
CA MET A 50 -1.51 7.14 -5.08
C MET A 50 -3.01 6.87 -5.03
N THR A 51 -3.83 7.79 -5.57
CA THR A 51 -5.28 7.60 -5.71
C THR A 51 -5.60 6.44 -6.65
N THR A 52 -4.96 6.43 -7.82
CA THR A 52 -5.14 5.39 -8.83
C THR A 52 -4.72 4.01 -8.28
N ALA A 53 -3.58 3.94 -7.58
CA ALA A 53 -3.13 2.73 -6.92
C ALA A 53 -4.12 2.28 -5.83
N HIS A 54 -4.66 3.21 -5.02
CA HIS A 54 -5.65 2.89 -4.00
C HIS A 54 -6.94 2.32 -4.60
N ILE A 55 -7.44 2.89 -5.71
CA ILE A 55 -8.60 2.34 -6.42
C ILE A 55 -8.30 0.93 -6.94
N ALA A 56 -7.09 0.68 -7.46
CA ALA A 56 -6.67 -0.65 -7.90
C ALA A 56 -6.64 -1.66 -6.73
N TYR A 57 -6.14 -1.24 -5.56
CA TYR A 57 -6.15 -2.04 -4.34
C TYR A 57 -7.57 -2.42 -3.94
N MET A 58 -8.49 -1.46 -3.88
CA MET A 58 -9.88 -1.69 -3.52
C MET A 58 -10.58 -2.65 -4.51
N GLN A 59 -10.32 -2.51 -5.81
CA GLN A 59 -10.86 -3.44 -6.80
C GLN A 59 -10.31 -4.85 -6.59
N PHE A 60 -9.01 -5.01 -6.33
CA PHE A 60 -8.39 -6.32 -6.12
C PHE A 60 -8.93 -7.01 -4.86
N VAL A 61 -9.13 -6.25 -3.78
CA VAL A 61 -9.74 -6.73 -2.54
C VAL A 61 -11.17 -7.20 -2.79
N ALA A 62 -11.99 -6.39 -3.46
CA ALA A 62 -13.40 -6.68 -3.73
C ALA A 62 -13.62 -7.83 -4.74
N ALA A 63 -12.72 -8.01 -5.71
CA ALA A 63 -12.85 -9.04 -6.72
C ALA A 63 -12.78 -10.44 -6.09
N LYS A 64 -13.75 -11.31 -6.37
CA LYS A 64 -13.74 -12.69 -5.87
C LYS A 64 -12.88 -13.56 -6.76
N VAL A 65 -12.09 -14.47 -6.20
CA VAL A 65 -11.25 -15.41 -6.97
C VAL A 65 -12.04 -16.37 -7.88
N ALA A 66 -13.35 -16.49 -7.65
CA ALA A 66 -14.27 -17.24 -8.50
C ALA A 66 -14.73 -16.45 -9.75
N ASP A 67 -14.50 -15.14 -9.81
CA ASP A 67 -14.86 -14.33 -10.97
C ASP A 67 -13.85 -14.55 -12.11
N THR A 68 -14.30 -15.28 -13.13
CA THR A 68 -13.48 -15.69 -14.28
C THR A 68 -13.07 -14.52 -15.17
N ARG A 69 -13.65 -13.32 -14.99
CA ARG A 69 -13.20 -12.11 -15.67
C ARG A 69 -11.87 -11.61 -15.12
N PHE A 70 -11.58 -11.90 -13.85
CA PHE A 70 -10.41 -11.41 -13.15
C PHE A 70 -9.39 -12.50 -12.82
N PHE A 71 -9.85 -13.74 -12.63
CA PHE A 71 -9.01 -14.83 -12.16
C PHE A 71 -9.21 -16.10 -12.98
N LYS A 72 -8.12 -16.82 -13.24
CA LYS A 72 -8.14 -18.17 -13.78
C LYS A 72 -7.55 -19.14 -12.76
N LYS A 73 -8.36 -20.10 -12.32
CA LYS A 73 -7.94 -21.14 -11.38
C LYS A 73 -6.88 -22.03 -12.05
N GLN A 74 -5.76 -22.24 -11.37
CA GLN A 74 -4.69 -23.13 -11.78
C GLN A 74 -4.31 -24.06 -10.62
N GLN A 75 -3.98 -25.30 -10.94
CA GLN A 75 -3.44 -26.24 -9.95
C GLN A 75 -1.92 -26.15 -9.94
N VAL A 76 -1.32 -26.06 -8.75
CA VAL A 76 0.13 -26.02 -8.63
C VAL A 76 0.69 -27.39 -9.05
N PRO A 77 1.62 -27.45 -10.02
CA PRO A 77 2.20 -28.71 -10.45
C PRO A 77 2.80 -29.48 -9.27
N GLY A 78 2.39 -30.74 -9.09
CA GLY A 78 2.88 -31.59 -7.99
C GLY A 78 2.33 -31.27 -6.60
N SER A 79 1.29 -30.43 -6.49
CA SER A 79 0.62 -30.13 -5.22
C SER A 79 -0.91 -30.15 -5.36
N SER A 80 -1.60 -30.45 -4.26
CA SER A 80 -3.05 -30.26 -4.15
C SER A 80 -3.43 -28.77 -4.02
N ALA A 81 -2.46 -27.88 -3.85
CA ALA A 81 -2.68 -26.45 -3.73
C ALA A 81 -3.22 -25.83 -5.01
N VAL A 82 -4.14 -24.88 -4.82
CA VAL A 82 -4.74 -24.08 -5.88
C VAL A 82 -4.14 -22.68 -5.86
N GLN A 83 -3.81 -22.16 -7.04
CA GLN A 83 -3.46 -20.77 -7.25
C GLN A 83 -4.39 -20.14 -8.29
N TYR A 84 -4.43 -18.81 -8.33
CA TYR A 84 -5.27 -18.05 -9.23
C TYR A 84 -4.39 -17.12 -10.04
N GLU A 85 -4.32 -17.37 -11.34
CA GLU A 85 -3.71 -16.45 -12.31
C GLU A 85 -4.57 -15.19 -12.40
N MET A 86 -3.93 -14.04 -12.25
CA MET A 86 -4.54 -12.72 -12.29
C MET A 86 -4.55 -12.19 -13.71
N LEU A 87 -5.73 -11.85 -14.22
CA LEU A 87 -5.94 -11.42 -15.61
C LEU A 87 -5.87 -9.89 -15.75
N ASP A 88 -5.62 -9.40 -16.97
CA ASP A 88 -5.42 -7.97 -17.28
C ASP A 88 -6.63 -7.07 -17.00
N LYS A 89 -7.81 -7.64 -16.71
CA LYS A 89 -8.97 -6.86 -16.26
C LYS A 89 -8.79 -6.35 -14.83
N LEU A 90 -7.92 -6.96 -14.03
CA LEU A 90 -7.57 -6.46 -12.70
C LEU A 90 -6.72 -5.20 -12.85
N SER A 91 -7.14 -4.11 -12.22
CA SER A 91 -6.44 -2.84 -12.21
C SER A 91 -5.02 -2.97 -11.65
N ILE A 92 -4.80 -3.83 -10.64
CA ILE A 92 -3.46 -4.08 -10.09
C ILE A 92 -2.50 -4.73 -11.10
N VAL A 93 -3.03 -5.48 -12.07
CA VAL A 93 -2.27 -6.11 -13.16
C VAL A 93 -2.05 -5.11 -14.29
N ARG A 94 -3.11 -4.40 -14.69
CA ARG A 94 -3.12 -3.45 -15.81
C ARG A 94 -2.32 -2.19 -15.54
N LEU A 95 -2.38 -1.66 -14.33
CA LEU A 95 -1.78 -0.36 -13.96
C LEU A 95 -0.38 -0.52 -13.34
N THR A 96 0.35 -1.59 -13.69
CA THR A 96 1.66 -1.90 -13.11
C THR A 96 2.61 -0.70 -13.15
N ASP A 97 2.59 0.09 -14.23
CA ASP A 97 3.44 1.29 -14.37
C ASP A 97 3.12 2.36 -13.32
N VAL A 98 1.85 2.52 -12.94
CA VAL A 98 1.42 3.43 -11.85
C VAL A 98 1.88 2.88 -10.51
N LEU A 99 1.69 1.58 -10.27
CA LEU A 99 2.12 0.93 -9.03
C LEU A 99 3.62 1.11 -8.80
N GLN A 100 4.45 0.99 -9.83
CA GLN A 100 5.90 1.17 -9.74
C GLN A 100 6.35 2.58 -9.33
N ARG A 101 5.45 3.58 -9.40
CA ARG A 101 5.74 4.95 -8.95
C ARG A 101 5.34 5.23 -7.51
N VAL A 102 4.50 4.37 -6.92
CA VAL A 102 4.02 4.54 -5.53
C VAL A 102 4.80 3.66 -4.55
N PRO A 103 4.85 4.04 -3.26
CA PRO A 103 5.45 3.21 -2.23
C PRO A 103 4.75 1.85 -2.10
N LEU A 104 5.52 0.81 -1.78
CA LEU A 104 4.99 -0.49 -1.41
C LEU A 104 4.43 -0.40 0.02
N PRO A 105 3.12 -0.62 0.25
CA PRO A 105 2.47 -0.26 1.52
C PRO A 105 2.88 -1.13 2.71
N VAL A 106 3.37 -2.34 2.47
CA VAL A 106 3.80 -3.30 3.50
C VAL A 106 5.22 -3.07 4.01
N VAL A 107 5.94 -2.09 3.44
CA VAL A 107 7.31 -1.76 3.84
C VAL A 107 7.27 -0.57 4.78
N ASP A 108 8.05 -0.64 5.85
CA ASP A 108 8.30 0.55 6.67
C ASP A 108 9.19 1.52 5.88
N GLN A 109 8.57 2.61 5.43
CA GLN A 109 9.19 3.56 4.53
C GLN A 109 10.05 4.54 5.32
N LYS A 110 11.28 4.77 4.84
CA LYS A 110 12.14 5.81 5.41
C LYS A 110 11.41 7.15 5.37
N LEU A 111 11.52 7.93 6.45
CA LEU A 111 10.98 9.28 6.50
C LEU A 111 11.92 10.22 5.75
N CYS A 112 11.42 10.82 4.66
CA CYS A 112 12.14 11.80 3.86
C CYS A 112 12.07 13.20 4.50
N MET A 113 12.79 14.17 3.94
CA MET A 113 12.70 15.56 4.41
C MET A 113 11.32 16.17 4.07
N PRO A 114 10.79 17.10 4.90
CA PRO A 114 9.53 17.75 4.60
C PRO A 114 9.57 18.49 3.26
N GLY A 115 8.60 18.21 2.39
CA GLY A 115 8.50 18.78 1.05
C GLY A 115 9.33 18.05 -0.01
N ASP A 116 9.98 16.92 0.34
CA ASP A 116 10.65 16.07 -0.63
C ASP A 116 9.62 15.24 -1.41
N TYR A 117 9.51 15.54 -2.71
CA TYR A 117 8.59 14.89 -3.64
C TYR A 117 9.30 13.94 -4.64
N SER A 118 10.60 13.67 -4.44
CA SER A 118 11.35 12.73 -5.27
C SER A 118 10.85 11.29 -5.08
N GLY A 119 10.69 10.89 -3.81
CA GLY A 119 10.41 9.51 -3.42
C GLY A 119 11.56 8.55 -3.72
N ASP A 120 12.79 9.05 -3.88
CA ASP A 120 13.94 8.23 -4.30
C ASP A 120 14.41 7.26 -3.21
N GLU A 121 14.24 7.63 -1.94
CA GLU A 121 14.59 6.77 -0.80
C GLU A 121 13.49 5.75 -0.44
N LEU A 122 12.37 5.74 -1.17
CA LEU A 122 11.22 4.88 -0.88
C LEU A 122 11.32 3.54 -1.60
N VAL A 123 10.92 2.48 -0.91
CA VAL A 123 10.76 1.16 -1.54
C VAL A 123 9.43 1.16 -2.28
N LYS A 124 9.49 1.24 -3.61
CA LYS A 124 8.33 1.24 -4.51
C LYS A 124 7.98 -0.18 -4.95
N TRP A 125 6.85 -0.34 -5.63
CA TRP A 125 6.53 -1.62 -6.25
C TRP A 125 7.57 -1.98 -7.30
N GLY A 126 8.02 -3.23 -7.27
CA GLY A 126 8.75 -3.88 -8.35
C GLY A 126 7.86 -4.87 -9.10
N PRO A 127 8.47 -5.84 -9.81
CA PRO A 127 7.73 -6.89 -10.51
C PRO A 127 6.86 -7.73 -9.56
N MET A 128 5.57 -7.80 -9.86
CA MET A 128 4.56 -8.55 -9.12
C MET A 128 4.36 -9.94 -9.73
N GLU A 129 4.19 -10.96 -8.89
CA GLU A 129 3.80 -12.29 -9.38
C GLU A 129 2.41 -12.21 -10.05
N ARG A 130 2.22 -12.89 -11.18
CA ARG A 130 0.92 -12.93 -11.89
C ARG A 130 -0.08 -13.91 -11.27
N THR A 131 0.24 -14.48 -10.12
CA THR A 131 -0.60 -15.44 -9.41
C THR A 131 -0.80 -14.99 -7.96
N CYS A 132 -2.00 -15.22 -7.43
CA CYS A 132 -2.28 -15.11 -6.01
C CYS A 132 -2.87 -16.42 -5.48
N ILE A 133 -2.78 -16.64 -4.18
CA ILE A 133 -3.48 -17.75 -3.51
C ILE A 133 -4.60 -17.17 -2.66
N GLN A 134 -5.68 -17.95 -2.47
CA GLN A 134 -6.67 -17.66 -1.44
C GLN A 134 -6.30 -18.50 -0.22
N ALA A 135 -6.11 -17.85 0.93
CA ALA A 135 -5.92 -18.56 2.19
C ALA A 135 -7.26 -19.08 2.71
N ASP A 136 -7.22 -20.18 3.46
CA ASP A 136 -8.39 -20.72 4.13
C ASP A 136 -8.83 -19.83 5.31
N GLY A 137 -10.09 -19.95 5.72
CA GLY A 137 -10.67 -19.24 6.86
C GLY A 137 -11.87 -18.38 6.50
N LEU A 138 -12.48 -17.76 7.51
CA LEU A 138 -13.76 -17.04 7.39
C LEU A 138 -13.69 -15.86 6.41
N SER A 139 -12.62 -15.07 6.46
CA SER A 139 -12.41 -13.93 5.56
C SER A 139 -11.77 -14.29 4.23
N ALA A 140 -11.27 -15.54 4.10
CA ALA A 140 -10.62 -16.11 2.94
C ALA A 140 -9.74 -15.11 2.15
N PRO A 141 -8.73 -14.49 2.79
CA PRO A 141 -7.97 -13.39 2.22
C PRO A 141 -7.10 -13.83 1.04
N LYS A 142 -6.80 -12.90 0.14
CA LYS A 142 -5.86 -13.17 -0.96
C LYS A 142 -4.45 -12.90 -0.51
N VAL A 143 -3.53 -13.74 -0.92
CA VAL A 143 -2.11 -13.57 -0.65
C VAL A 143 -1.39 -13.42 -1.98
N LEU A 144 -0.63 -12.33 -2.08
CA LEU A 144 0.11 -11.94 -3.28
C LEU A 144 1.57 -11.72 -2.92
N ARG A 145 2.48 -12.08 -3.83
CA ARG A 145 3.91 -11.80 -3.67
C ARG A 145 4.38 -10.82 -4.73
N THR A 146 5.27 -9.94 -4.33
CA THR A 146 5.85 -8.93 -5.22
C THR A 146 7.29 -8.63 -4.81
N LYS A 147 8.12 -8.21 -5.76
CA LYS A 147 9.41 -7.63 -5.42
C LYS A 147 9.26 -6.13 -5.11
N GLY A 148 10.04 -5.60 -4.19
CA GLY A 148 10.24 -4.16 -4.03
C GLY A 148 11.28 -3.64 -5.01
N SER A 149 11.36 -2.32 -5.16
CA SER A 149 12.46 -1.65 -5.87
C SER A 149 13.83 -1.92 -5.23
N ASP A 150 13.87 -2.35 -3.97
CA ASP A 150 15.06 -2.79 -3.25
C ASP A 150 15.47 -4.25 -3.57
N GLY A 151 14.73 -4.92 -4.47
CA GLY A 151 14.98 -6.29 -4.92
C GLY A 151 14.49 -7.38 -3.96
N LYS A 152 13.97 -7.03 -2.78
CA LYS A 152 13.47 -8.00 -1.80
C LYS A 152 12.07 -8.49 -2.18
N LEU A 153 11.75 -9.71 -1.77
CA LEU A 153 10.45 -10.31 -2.02
C LEU A 153 9.53 -10.11 -0.81
N TYR A 154 8.36 -9.53 -1.06
CA TYR A 154 7.35 -9.22 -0.07
C TYR A 154 6.10 -10.07 -0.29
N LYS A 155 5.43 -10.40 0.81
CA LYS A 155 4.16 -11.11 0.83
C LYS A 155 3.10 -10.17 1.39
N LEU A 156 2.07 -9.89 0.60
CA LEU A 156 0.95 -9.03 0.94
C LEU A 156 -0.29 -9.87 1.22
N ILE A 157 -1.00 -9.54 2.29
CA ILE A 157 -2.28 -10.15 2.65
C ILE A 157 -3.39 -9.13 2.41
N TRP A 158 -4.33 -9.48 1.55
CA TRP A 158 -5.42 -8.64 1.11
C TRP A 158 -6.72 -9.13 1.72
N LYS A 159 -7.26 -8.35 2.66
CA LYS A 159 -8.47 -8.67 3.40
C LYS A 159 -9.60 -7.76 2.92
N ASN A 160 -10.77 -8.35 2.69
CA ASN A 160 -12.00 -7.61 2.40
C ASN A 160 -12.80 -7.37 3.69
N GLU A 161 -12.11 -6.93 4.73
CA GLU A 161 -12.66 -6.63 6.04
C GLU A 161 -12.13 -5.27 6.52
N ASP A 162 -12.80 -4.67 7.50
CA ASP A 162 -12.35 -3.40 8.06
C ASP A 162 -11.13 -3.60 8.96
N VAL A 163 -9.94 -3.42 8.39
CA VAL A 163 -8.65 -3.56 9.10
C VAL A 163 -8.21 -2.27 9.82
N ARG A 164 -9.05 -1.23 9.86
CA ARG A 164 -8.66 0.08 10.43
C ARG A 164 -8.36 0.01 11.92
N GLN A 165 -9.07 -0.86 12.65
CA GLN A 165 -8.79 -1.09 14.07
C GLN A 165 -7.44 -1.79 14.27
N ASP A 166 -7.17 -2.83 13.47
CA ASP A 166 -5.87 -3.53 13.47
C ASP A 166 -4.73 -2.54 13.22
N CYS A 167 -4.86 -1.66 12.22
CA CYS A 167 -3.85 -0.64 11.91
C CYS A 167 -3.60 0.33 13.07
N LEU A 168 -4.64 0.74 13.80
CA LEU A 168 -4.49 1.64 14.95
C LEU A 168 -3.78 0.95 16.13
N VAL A 169 -4.08 -0.33 16.36
CA VAL A 169 -3.43 -1.13 17.41
C VAL A 169 -1.94 -1.34 17.08
N GLU A 170 -1.61 -1.63 15.82
CA GLU A 170 -0.20 -1.77 15.38
C GLU A 170 0.59 -0.46 15.52
N GLN A 171 -0.04 0.69 15.24
CA GLN A 171 0.57 1.99 15.49
C GLN A 171 0.81 2.23 16.99
N LEU A 172 -0.13 1.84 17.85
CA LEU A 172 0.04 1.91 19.30
C LEU A 172 1.24 1.07 19.75
N PHE A 173 1.38 -0.16 19.27
CA PHE A 173 2.55 -1.00 19.60
C PHE A 173 3.87 -0.37 19.15
N SER A 174 3.89 0.29 17.99
CA SER A 174 5.07 1.00 17.50
C SER A 174 5.47 2.18 18.41
N ILE A 175 4.48 2.90 18.95
CA ILE A 175 4.70 3.97 19.94
C ILE A 175 5.22 3.38 21.25
N VAL A 176 4.61 2.29 21.74
CA VAL A 176 5.04 1.61 22.97
C VAL A 176 6.50 1.17 22.86
N ASN A 177 6.89 0.55 21.74
CA ASN A 177 8.30 0.20 21.48
C ASN A 177 9.22 1.43 21.54
N SER A 178 8.79 2.57 20.99
CA SER A 178 9.58 3.80 21.01
C SER A 178 9.78 4.37 22.43
N ILE A 179 8.83 4.13 23.33
CA ILE A 179 8.92 4.51 24.74
C ILE A 179 9.80 3.52 25.53
N LEU A 180 9.61 2.21 25.29
CA LEU A 180 10.33 1.15 26.01
C LEU A 180 11.81 1.05 25.64
N ASN A 181 12.19 1.37 24.40
CA ASN A 181 13.58 1.34 23.92
C ASN A 181 14.49 2.42 24.56
N GLY A 182 14.00 3.19 25.54
CA GLY A 182 14.80 4.11 26.36
C GLY A 182 15.56 3.45 27.51
N ASP A 183 15.22 2.21 27.90
CA ASP A 183 15.87 1.46 28.99
C ASP A 183 16.64 0.23 28.44
N GLU A 184 17.85 -0.03 28.96
CA GLU A 184 18.83 -1.00 28.42
C GLU A 184 18.39 -2.49 28.47
N ASP A 185 17.23 -2.82 29.07
CA ASP A 185 16.67 -4.18 29.19
C ASP A 185 15.35 -4.36 28.39
N ALA A 186 15.19 -3.65 27.27
CA ALA A 186 13.90 -3.51 26.60
C ALA A 186 13.36 -4.82 25.97
N SER A 187 12.15 -5.19 26.39
CA SER A 187 11.30 -6.14 25.67
C SER A 187 10.73 -5.48 24.41
N PHE A 188 10.98 -6.07 23.24
CA PHE A 188 10.56 -5.53 21.94
C PHE A 188 9.30 -6.25 21.42
N LEU A 189 8.23 -5.49 21.16
CA LEU A 189 7.04 -6.03 20.49
C LEU A 189 7.27 -6.08 18.98
N ARG A 190 7.11 -7.24 18.36
CA ARG A 190 7.18 -7.34 16.90
C ARG A 190 5.93 -6.74 16.26
N THR A 191 6.09 -5.70 15.45
CA THR A 191 5.01 -5.02 14.72
C THR A 191 5.03 -5.36 13.23
N TYR A 192 3.95 -5.03 12.51
CA TYR A 192 3.85 -5.14 11.05
C TYR A 192 3.19 -3.92 10.40
N LYS A 193 3.30 -3.83 9.07
CA LYS A 193 2.74 -2.77 8.20
C LYS A 193 1.76 -3.37 7.20
#